data_AF-A0A2H5WK75-F1
#
_entry.id   AF-A0A2H5WK75-F1
#
_cell.length_a   1.000
_cell.length_b   1.000
_cell.length_c   1.000
_cell.angle_alpha   90.00
_cell.angle_beta   90.00
_cell.angle_gamma   90.00
#
_symmetry.space_group_name_H-M   'P 1'
#
loop_
_entity.id
_entity.type
_entity.pdbx_description
1 polymer ?
#
loop_
_entity_poly.entity_id
_entity_poly.type
_entity_poly.pdbx_seq_one_letter_code
_entity_poly.pdbx_strand_id
1 'polypeptide(L)'
;MEVVKTLKSVDWRAYIVSDPAICHGQACIKGTRIPVSVILDNLAAGLSEAEILQSYPTLTPEAIRAALAYAAELAREQLIPLKG
;
A
#
# COMPACT_ATOMS: atom_id res chain seq x y z
N MET A 1 10.77 26.15 4.22
CA MET A 1 9.86 25.07 4.63
C MET A 1 8.75 25.02 3.60
N GLU A 2 9.03 24.40 2.44
CA GLU A 2 8.04 24.28 1.38
C GLU A 2 7.03 23.22 1.80
N VAL A 3 5.80 23.67 1.99
CA VAL A 3 4.64 22.82 2.18
C VAL A 3 4.63 21.86 0.99
N VAL A 4 4.87 20.58 1.27
CA VAL A 4 4.79 19.47 0.33
C VAL A 4 3.53 19.70 -0.50
N LYS A 5 3.72 19.91 -1.81
CA LYS A 5 2.64 20.08 -2.78
C LYS A 5 1.53 19.11 -2.41
N THR A 6 0.33 19.63 -2.12
CA THR A 6 -0.84 18.83 -1.79
C THR A 6 -1.11 17.88 -2.95
N LEU A 7 -0.50 16.69 -2.89
CA LEU A 7 -0.84 15.57 -3.73
C LEU A 7 -2.32 15.34 -3.48
N LYS A 8 -3.15 15.37 -4.53
CA LYS A 8 -4.48 14.78 -4.45
C LYS A 8 -4.28 13.40 -3.83
N SER A 9 -4.73 13.22 -2.59
CA SER A 9 -4.56 11.96 -1.88
C SER A 9 -5.24 10.88 -2.71
N VAL A 10 -4.50 9.85 -3.13
CA VAL A 10 -5.11 8.67 -3.74
C VAL A 10 -6.11 8.13 -2.74
N ASP A 11 -7.38 8.02 -3.15
CA ASP A 11 -8.39 7.32 -2.37
C ASP A 11 -8.09 5.81 -2.43
N TRP A 12 -7.29 5.35 -1.48
CA TRP A 12 -6.81 3.97 -1.46
C TRP A 12 -7.95 2.95 -1.32
N ARG A 13 -9.12 3.37 -0.79
CA ARG A 13 -10.30 2.52 -0.61
C ARG A 13 -10.89 2.03 -1.93
N ALA A 14 -10.60 2.72 -3.05
CA ALA A 14 -10.98 2.24 -4.38
C ALA A 14 -10.14 1.05 -4.86
N TYR A 15 -8.94 0.86 -4.31
CA TYR A 15 -7.94 -0.10 -4.78
C TYR A 15 -7.66 -1.25 -3.82
N ILE A 16 -8.02 -1.12 -2.55
CA ILE A 16 -7.71 -2.11 -1.52
C ILE A 16 -9.02 -2.67 -0.95
N VAL A 17 -9.06 -3.98 -0.78
CA VAL A 17 -10.16 -4.70 -0.17
C VAL A 17 -9.63 -5.57 0.97
N SER A 18 -10.47 -5.78 1.99
CA SER A 18 -10.26 -6.77 3.03
C SER A 18 -11.52 -7.62 3.09
N ASP A 19 -11.34 -8.92 2.93
CA ASP A 19 -12.41 -9.91 3.01
C ASP A 19 -11.91 -11.05 3.91
N PRO A 20 -12.60 -11.37 5.02
CA PRO A 20 -12.22 -12.49 5.90
C PRO A 20 -12.04 -13.83 5.16
N ALA A 21 -12.75 -14.04 4.04
CA ALA A 21 -12.62 -15.22 3.20
C ALA A 21 -11.37 -15.22 2.31
N ILE A 22 -10.69 -14.07 2.15
CA ILE A 22 -9.51 -13.88 1.31
C ILE A 22 -8.30 -13.54 2.18
N CYS A 23 -7.26 -14.37 2.15
CA CYS A 23 -6.02 -14.15 2.90
C CYS A 23 -6.26 -13.85 4.40
N HIS A 24 -7.29 -14.47 4.99
CA HIS A 24 -7.67 -14.29 6.40
C HIS A 24 -8.01 -12.84 6.77
N GLY A 25 -8.59 -12.05 5.85
CA GLY A 25 -8.95 -10.66 6.10
C GLY A 25 -7.82 -9.66 5.92
N GLN A 26 -6.65 -10.08 5.43
CA GLN A 26 -5.57 -9.14 5.10
C GLN A 26 -6.01 -8.16 4.02
N ALA A 27 -5.50 -6.93 4.11
CA ALA A 27 -5.69 -5.92 3.07
C ALA A 27 -4.96 -6.36 1.79
N CYS A 28 -5.71 -6.53 0.70
CA CYS A 28 -5.20 -6.95 -0.60
C CYS A 28 -5.60 -5.95 -1.69
N ILE A 29 -4.81 -5.90 -2.77
CA ILE A 29 -5.19 -5.13 -3.96
C ILE A 29 -6.43 -5.75 -4.60
N LYS A 30 -7.44 -4.92 -4.86
CA LYS A 30 -8.74 -5.32 -5.42
C LYS A 30 -8.57 -6.11 -6.72
N GLY A 31 -9.26 -7.25 -6.81
CA GLY A 31 -9.17 -8.14 -7.98
C GLY A 31 -7.91 -9.01 -8.00
N THR A 32 -7.07 -8.96 -6.97
CA THR A 32 -5.86 -9.79 -6.84
C THR A 32 -5.85 -10.50 -5.49
N ARG A 33 -4.91 -11.44 -5.33
CA ARG A 33 -4.56 -12.02 -4.02
C ARG A 33 -3.23 -11.46 -3.49
N ILE A 34 -2.83 -10.28 -3.94
CA ILE A 34 -1.56 -9.64 -3.55
C ILE A 34 -1.82 -8.79 -2.31
N PRO A 35 -1.25 -9.14 -1.14
CA PRO A 35 -1.38 -8.33 0.07
C PRO A 35 -0.69 -6.98 -0.09
N VAL A 36 -1.24 -5.97 0.58
CA VAL A 36 -0.60 -4.65 0.66
C VAL A 36 0.79 -4.75 1.29
N SER A 37 0.99 -5.63 2.27
CA SER A 37 2.29 -5.87 2.89
C SER A 37 3.35 -6.29 1.89
N VAL A 38 3.03 -7.13 0.90
CA VAL A 38 4.00 -7.56 -0.13
C VAL A 38 4.50 -6.37 -0.95
N ILE A 39 3.65 -5.41 -1.26
CA ILE A 39 4.07 -4.19 -1.96
C ILE A 39 5.00 -3.37 -1.08
N LEU A 40 4.64 -3.19 0.20
CA LEU A 40 5.44 -2.43 1.16
C LEU A 40 6.80 -3.10 1.45
N ASP A 41 6.84 -4.43 1.55
CA ASP A 41 8.06 -5.21 1.77
C ASP A 41 9.02 -5.07 0.58
N ASN A 42 8.52 -5.12 -0.65
CA ASN A 42 9.33 -4.89 -1.85
C ASN A 42 9.89 -3.46 -1.90
N LEU A 43 9.06 -2.46 -1.57
CA LEU A 43 9.50 -1.06 -1.48
C LEU A 43 10.56 -0.89 -0.38
N ALA A 44 10.38 -1.54 0.78
CA ALA A 44 11.35 -1.52 1.88
C ALA A 44 12.67 -2.22 1.51
N ALA A 45 12.61 -3.24 0.64
CA ALA A 45 13.78 -3.90 0.06
C ALA A 45 14.48 -3.05 -1.04
N GLY A 46 13.93 -1.88 -1.37
CA GLY A 46 14.53 -0.93 -2.31
C GLY A 46 14.14 -1.15 -3.78
N LEU A 47 13.14 -2.00 -4.07
CA LEU A 47 12.65 -2.17 -5.44
C LEU A 47 11.90 -0.91 -5.90
N SER A 48 12.10 -0.56 -7.17
CA SER A 48 11.34 0.47 -7.86
C SER A 48 9.92 0.02 -8.19
N GLU A 49 9.01 0.96 -8.40
CA GLU A 49 7.64 0.65 -8.85
C GLU A 49 7.65 -0.20 -10.15
N ALA A 50 8.59 0.07 -11.06
CA ALA A 50 8.72 -0.67 -12.31
C ALA A 50 9.08 -2.15 -12.08
N GLU A 51 10.02 -2.44 -11.18
CA GLU A 51 10.41 -3.82 -10.83
C GLU A 51 9.28 -4.57 -10.13
N ILE A 52 8.52 -3.88 -9.28
CA ILE A 52 7.32 -4.44 -8.64
C ILE A 52 6.27 -4.78 -9.70
N LEU A 53 6.01 -3.88 -10.65
CA LEU A 53 5.04 -4.13 -11.73
C LEU A 53 5.48 -5.25 -12.67
N GLN A 54 6.78 -5.42 -12.89
CA GLN A 54 7.32 -6.57 -13.64
C GLN A 54 7.08 -7.88 -12.89
N SER A 55 7.24 -7.89 -11.57
CA SER A 55 7.03 -9.06 -10.72
C SER A 55 5.54 -9.38 -10.54
N TYR A 56 4.69 -8.37 -10.59
CA TYR A 56 3.24 -8.48 -10.41
C TYR A 56 2.48 -7.71 -11.52
N PRO A 57 2.37 -8.27 -12.74
CA PRO A 57 1.77 -7.58 -13.89
C PRO A 57 0.28 -7.23 -13.74
N THR A 58 -0.41 -7.81 -12.75
CA THR A 58 -1.81 -7.49 -12.44
C THR A 58 -1.95 -6.22 -11.61
N LEU A 59 -0.86 -5.68 -11.08
CA LEU A 59 -0.86 -4.41 -10.37
C LEU A 59 -0.85 -3.24 -11.35
N THR A 60 -1.37 -2.10 -10.88
CA THR A 60 -1.23 -0.82 -11.56
C THR A 60 -0.37 0.13 -10.72
N PRO A 61 0.24 1.16 -11.33
CA PRO A 61 0.95 2.20 -10.58
C PRO A 61 0.07 2.85 -9.51
N GLU A 62 -1.22 3.04 -9.79
CA GLU A 62 -2.20 3.59 -8.83
C GLU A 62 -2.40 2.67 -7.63
N ALA A 63 -2.38 1.35 -7.83
CA ALA A 63 -2.50 0.38 -6.74
C ALA A 63 -1.28 0.42 -5.80
N ILE A 64 -0.08 0.62 -6.34
CA ILE A 64 1.14 0.80 -5.53
C ILE A 64 1.04 2.10 -4.71
N ARG A 65 0.61 3.20 -5.33
CA ARG A 65 0.38 4.46 -4.62
C ARG A 65 -0.73 4.35 -3.56
N ALA A 66 -1.77 3.56 -3.82
CA ALA A 66 -2.82 3.27 -2.85
C ALA A 66 -2.29 2.48 -1.65
N ALA A 67 -1.40 1.50 -1.86
CA ALA A 67 -0.74 0.76 -0.78
C ALA A 67 0.05 1.70 0.15
N LEU A 68 0.80 2.65 -0.42
CA LEU A 68 1.50 3.69 0.35
C LEU A 68 0.54 4.60 1.12
N ALA A 69 -0.55 5.04 0.50
CA ALA A 69 -1.55 5.89 1.14
C ALA A 69 -2.27 5.18 2.29
N TYR A 70 -2.59 3.89 2.12
CA TYR A 70 -3.14 3.04 3.18
C TYR A 70 -2.16 2.91 4.36
N ALA A 71 -0.88 2.63 4.09
CA ALA A 71 0.15 2.56 5.12
C ALA A 71 0.32 3.88 5.88
N ALA A 72 0.29 5.01 5.17
CA ALA A 72 0.37 6.34 5.78
C ALA A 72 -0.85 6.65 6.66
N GLU A 73 -2.05 6.21 6.28
CA GLU A 73 -3.25 6.33 7.13
C GLU A 73 -3.13 5.48 8.39
N LEU A 74 -2.74 4.21 8.26
CA LEU A 74 -2.50 3.34 9.41
C LEU A 74 -1.44 3.90 10.37
N ALA A 75 -0.34 4.43 9.86
CA ALA A 75 0.73 5.01 10.69
C ALA A 75 0.28 6.27 11.45
N ARG A 76 -0.71 7.00 10.95
CA ARG A 76 -1.31 8.15 11.66
C ARG A 76 -2.28 7.73 12.76
N GLU A 77 -3.05 6.67 12.52
CA GLU A 77 -4.11 6.25 13.44
C GLU A 77 -3.61 5.25 14.48
N GLN A 78 -2.71 4.34 14.10
CA GLN A 78 -2.12 3.34 14.98
C GLN A 78 -0.79 3.82 15.53
N LEU A 79 -0.86 4.54 16.65
CA LEU A 79 0.32 4.94 17.40
C LEU A 79 0.91 3.73 18.13
N ILE A 80 1.98 3.15 17.57
CA ILE A 80 2.76 2.09 18.21
C ILE A 80 3.85 2.76 19.07
N PRO A 81 3.85 2.60 20.40
CA PRO A 81 4.90 3.14 21.24
C PRO A 81 6.25 2.51 20.87
N LEU A 82 7.19 3.34 20.41
CA LEU A 82 8.55 2.89 20.14
C LEU A 82 9.31 2.87 21.47
N LYS A 83 9.87 1.71 21.82
CA LYS A 83 10.86 1.63 22.89
C LYS A 83 12.19 2.10 22.32
N GLY A 84 12.68 3.22 22.83
CA GLY A 84 14.04 3.71 22.56
C GLY A 84 15.10 2.83 23.20
#